data_AF-A0A9D8GSJ5-F1
#
_entry.id   AF-A0A9D8GSJ5-F1
#
_cell.length_a   1.000
_cell.length_b   1.000
_cell.length_c   1.000
_cell.angle_alpha   90.00
_cell.angle_beta   90.00
_cell.angle_gamma   90.00
#
_symmetry.space_group_name_H-M   'P 1'
#
loop_
_entity.id
_entity.type
_entity.pdbx_description
1 polymer ?
#
loop_
_entity_poly.entity_id
_entity_poly.type
_entity_poly.pdbx_seq_one_letter_code
_entity_poly.pdbx_strand_id
1 'polypeptide(L)'
;MTVQLGSDRWKLKDGAKQKIVMRFDRHSPWNAVGTGFHFKDGDAGLELSVGVKNLETFLTEFARSRSLRIEFDGSNVEGWTADLTGTAAVTEAFANCVQRRL
;
A
#
# COMPACT_ATOMS: atom_id res chain seq x y z
N MET A 1 -7.90 6.35 -5.78
CA MET A 1 -8.01 5.82 -4.40
C MET A 1 -6.72 6.15 -3.68
N THR A 2 -6.80 6.49 -2.40
CA THR A 2 -5.62 6.69 -1.55
C THR A 2 -5.35 5.42 -0.75
N VAL A 3 -4.09 5.02 -0.66
CA VAL A 3 -3.61 3.91 0.16
C VAL A 3 -2.63 4.50 1.17
N GLN A 4 -2.84 4.21 2.45
CA GLN A 4 -1.96 4.62 3.54
C GLN A 4 -1.38 3.38 4.19
N LEU A 5 -0.06 3.33 4.28
CA LEU A 5 0.70 2.26 4.94
C LEU A 5 1.38 2.86 6.16
N GLY A 6 1.47 2.11 7.25
CA GLY A 6 2.14 2.54 8.48
C GLY A 6 3.12 1.50 8.99
N SER A 7 4.23 1.97 9.54
CA SER A 7 5.17 1.14 10.30
C SER A 7 5.91 1.96 11.33
N ASP A 8 5.99 1.41 12.54
CA ASP A 8 6.83 1.88 13.65
C ASP A 8 8.35 1.84 13.35
N ARG A 9 8.78 1.10 12.32
CA ARG A 9 10.19 0.99 11.91
C ARG A 9 10.63 2.07 10.94
N TRP A 10 9.69 2.73 10.28
CA TRP A 10 10.01 3.73 9.28
C TRP A 10 10.46 5.03 9.92
N LYS A 11 11.51 5.63 9.36
CA LYS A 11 11.98 6.97 9.72
C LYS A 11 11.78 7.91 8.55
N LEU A 12 10.53 8.26 8.32
CA LEU A 12 10.11 9.16 7.25
C LEU A 12 9.81 10.55 7.82
N LYS A 13 10.09 11.60 7.05
CA LYS A 13 9.67 12.97 7.41
C LYS A 13 8.34 13.28 6.73
N ASP A 14 7.52 14.10 7.38
CA ASP A 14 6.30 14.63 6.78
C ASP A 14 6.59 15.36 5.47
N GLY A 15 5.79 15.06 4.44
CA GLY A 15 5.93 15.63 3.10
C GLY A 15 7.08 15.05 2.27
N ALA A 16 7.96 14.22 2.85
CA ALA A 16 9.08 13.64 2.11
C ALA A 16 8.58 12.71 1.00
N LYS A 17 9.10 12.90 -0.22
CA LYS A 17 8.76 12.05 -1.37
C LYS A 17 9.68 10.84 -1.39
N GLN A 18 9.07 9.65 -1.37
CA GLN A 18 9.79 8.39 -1.41
C GLN A 18 9.48 7.66 -2.70
N LYS A 19 10.52 7.35 -3.49
CA LYS A 19 10.39 6.40 -4.58
C LYS A 19 10.32 5.00 -3.97
N ILE A 20 9.27 4.27 -4.32
CA ILE A 20 9.08 2.92 -3.80
C ILE A 20 8.82 1.93 -4.92
N VAL A 21 9.19 0.70 -4.65
CA VAL A 21 8.80 -0.48 -5.41
C VAL A 21 7.88 -1.30 -4.52
N MET A 22 6.63 -1.46 -4.94
CA MET A 22 5.67 -2.34 -4.28
C MET A 22 5.55 -3.65 -5.03
N ARG A 23 5.48 -4.77 -4.32
CA ARG A 23 5.26 -6.08 -4.93
C ARG A 23 4.28 -6.91 -4.11
N PHE A 24 3.21 -7.31 -4.76
CA PHE A 24 2.26 -8.29 -4.26
C PHE A 24 2.77 -9.70 -4.60
N ASP A 25 3.10 -10.52 -3.60
CA ASP A 25 3.68 -11.86 -3.80
C ASP A 25 4.75 -11.91 -4.93
N ARG A 26 4.44 -12.57 -6.06
CA ARG A 26 5.30 -12.69 -7.24
C ARG A 26 4.79 -11.89 -8.45
N HIS A 27 3.84 -10.98 -8.24
CA HIS A 27 3.32 -10.09 -9.28
C HIS A 27 4.39 -9.10 -9.77
N SER A 28 4.11 -8.47 -10.90
CA SER A 28 4.95 -7.40 -11.44
C SER A 28 5.11 -6.27 -10.42
N PRO A 29 6.31 -5.68 -10.30
CA PRO A 29 6.54 -4.57 -9.38
C PRO A 29 5.77 -3.31 -9.82
N TRP A 30 5.22 -2.62 -8.84
CA TRP A 30 4.62 -1.30 -8.98
C TRP A 30 5.62 -0.24 -8.55
N ASN A 31 6.04 0.61 -9.50
CA ASN A 31 6.84 1.78 -9.17
C ASN A 31 5.92 2.92 -8.79
N ALA A 32 6.11 3.50 -7.62
CA ALA A 32 5.28 4.60 -7.13
C ALA A 32 6.11 5.65 -6.40
N VAL A 33 5.52 6.83 -6.21
CA VAL A 33 6.05 7.86 -5.31
C VAL A 33 5.06 8.06 -4.18
N GLY A 34 5.47 7.72 -2.98
CA GLY A 34 4.70 7.96 -1.76
C GLY A 34 5.08 9.25 -1.07
N THR A 35 4.18 9.78 -0.25
CA THR A 35 4.43 10.94 0.61
C THR A 35 4.47 10.50 2.06
N GLY A 36 5.58 10.78 2.74
CA GLY A 36 5.73 10.51 4.17
C GLY A 36 4.78 11.37 5.00
N PHE A 37 4.25 10.80 6.05
CA PHE A 37 3.48 11.49 7.09
C PHE A 37 3.65 10.76 8.43
N HIS A 38 3.11 11.29 9.52
CA HIS A 38 2.97 10.56 10.78
C HIS A 38 1.49 10.40 11.15
N PHE A 39 1.13 9.22 11.64
CA PHE A 39 -0.16 8.93 12.24
C PHE A 39 -0.29 9.64 13.60
N LYS A 40 -1.51 9.68 14.16
CA LYS A 40 -1.77 10.38 15.43
C LYS A 40 -1.04 9.76 16.63
N ASP A 41 -0.71 8.48 16.55
CA ASP A 41 0.07 7.72 17.54
C ASP A 41 1.59 7.96 17.39
N GLY A 42 2.02 8.69 16.36
CA GLY A 42 3.41 9.01 16.10
C GLY A 42 4.11 8.04 15.16
N ASP A 43 3.44 7.00 14.67
CA ASP A 43 4.03 6.07 13.71
C ASP A 43 4.21 6.73 12.34
N ALA A 44 5.31 6.40 11.67
CA ALA A 44 5.56 6.89 10.33
C ALA A 44 4.66 6.17 9.32
N GLY A 45 4.12 6.94 8.39
CA GLY A 45 3.23 6.50 7.34
C GLY A 45 3.71 6.89 5.95
N LEU A 46 3.21 6.16 4.96
CA LEU A 46 3.39 6.45 3.55
C LEU A 46 2.03 6.50 2.86
N GLU A 47 1.73 7.64 2.25
CA GLU A 47 0.51 7.85 1.47
C GLU A 47 0.78 7.74 -0.03
N LEU A 48 -0.05 6.95 -0.71
CA LEU A 48 0.06 6.63 -2.13
C LEU A 48 -1.28 6.86 -2.84
N SER A 49 -1.23 7.38 -4.06
CA SER A 49 -2.41 7.50 -4.93
C SER A 49 -2.40 6.40 -5.99
N VAL A 50 -3.45 5.58 -6.00
CA VAL A 50 -3.74 4.63 -7.08
C VAL A 50 -4.72 5.28 -8.05
N GLY A 51 -4.26 5.50 -9.29
CA GLY A 51 -5.08 6.06 -10.36
C GLY A 51 -6.20 5.12 -10.79
N VAL A 52 -7.34 5.69 -11.22
CA VAL A 52 -8.56 4.93 -11.57
C VAL A 52 -8.29 3.81 -12.58
N LYS A 53 -7.44 4.06 -13.59
CA LYS A 53 -7.07 3.07 -14.62
C LYS A 53 -6.39 1.81 -14.07
N ASN A 54 -5.75 1.92 -12.92
CA ASN A 54 -5.01 0.81 -12.29
C ASN A 54 -5.72 0.28 -11.03
N LEU A 55 -6.87 0.86 -10.68
CA LEU A 55 -7.55 0.57 -9.42
C LEU A 55 -8.05 -0.89 -9.37
N GLU A 56 -8.63 -1.38 -10.46
CA GLU A 56 -9.12 -2.76 -10.53
C GLU A 56 -7.98 -3.77 -10.39
N THR A 57 -6.88 -3.56 -11.11
CA THR A 57 -5.68 -4.42 -11.00
C THR A 57 -5.11 -4.38 -9.58
N PHE A 58 -4.96 -3.19 -9.00
CA PHE A 58 -4.45 -3.03 -7.64
C PHE A 58 -5.33 -3.77 -6.62
N LEU A 59 -6.65 -3.59 -6.67
CA LEU A 59 -7.58 -4.25 -5.76
C LEU A 59 -7.58 -5.77 -5.96
N THR A 60 -7.48 -6.24 -7.20
CA THR A 60 -7.41 -7.67 -7.52
C THR A 60 -6.15 -8.30 -6.94
N GLU A 61 -4.99 -7.66 -7.12
CA GLU A 61 -3.72 -8.15 -6.57
C GLU A 61 -3.72 -8.07 -5.05
N PHE A 62 -4.17 -6.96 -4.46
CA PHE A 62 -4.29 -6.79 -3.01
C PHE A 62 -5.20 -7.85 -2.37
N ALA A 63 -6.34 -8.15 -2.97
CA ALA A 63 -7.31 -9.12 -2.46
C ALA A 63 -6.82 -10.57 -2.53
N ARG A 64 -6.01 -10.90 -3.54
CA ARG A 64 -5.59 -12.28 -3.83
C ARG A 64 -4.22 -12.63 -3.28
N SER A 65 -3.44 -11.64 -2.90
CA SER A 65 -2.07 -11.85 -2.44
C SER A 65 -2.00 -12.14 -0.96
N ARG A 66 -0.94 -12.86 -0.57
CA ARG A 66 -0.63 -13.17 0.84
C ARG A 66 0.35 -12.19 1.45
N SER A 67 1.07 -11.44 0.63
CA SER A 67 2.06 -10.49 1.09
C SER A 67 2.14 -9.26 0.19
N LEU A 68 2.48 -8.13 0.81
CA LEU A 68 2.87 -6.91 0.13
C LEU A 68 4.25 -6.51 0.63
N ARG A 69 5.24 -6.49 -0.28
CA ARG A 69 6.58 -6.02 0.00
C ARG A 69 6.76 -4.60 -0.53
N ILE A 70 7.37 -3.73 0.28
CA ILE A 70 7.74 -2.36 -0.04
C ILE A 70 9.26 -2.23 0.05
N GLU A 71 9.87 -1.72 -1.00
CA GLU A 71 11.27 -1.34 -1.04
C GLU A 71 11.39 0.15 -1.37
N PHE A 72 12.30 0.85 -0.69
CA PHE A 72 12.52 2.27 -0.92
C PHE A 72 13.74 2.46 -1.83
N ASP A 73 13.50 2.93 -3.05
CA ASP A 73 14.55 3.13 -4.05
C ASP A 73 15.33 4.43 -3.77
N GLY A 74 16.66 4.32 -3.67
CA GLY A 74 17.55 5.45 -3.43
C GLY A 74 17.42 6.10 -2.04
N SER A 75 16.88 5.39 -1.04
CA SER A 75 16.78 5.87 0.35
C SER A 75 17.34 4.85 1.34
N ASN A 76 17.71 5.29 2.54
CA ASN A 76 18.15 4.43 3.64
C ASN A 76 16.99 3.95 4.54
N VAL A 77 15.75 3.99 4.03
CA VAL A 77 14.57 3.50 4.76
C VAL A 77 14.50 1.99 4.60
N GLU A 78 14.28 1.28 5.71
CA GLU A 78 14.18 -0.18 5.69
C GLU A 78 12.96 -0.63 4.89
N GLY A 79 13.16 -1.63 4.03
CA GLY A 79 12.05 -2.30 3.36
C GLY A 79 11.11 -2.95 4.37
N TRP A 80 9.86 -3.12 3.98
CA TRP A 80 8.82 -3.63 4.86
C TRP A 80 7.95 -4.65 4.13
N THR A 81 7.41 -5.61 4.86
CA THR A 81 6.49 -6.62 4.32
C THR A 81 5.26 -6.72 5.20
N ALA A 82 4.10 -6.55 4.59
CA ALA A 82 2.81 -6.81 5.21
C ALA A 82 2.40 -8.27 4.98
N ASP A 83 1.81 -8.89 6.00
CA ASP A 83 0.99 -10.09 5.81
C ASP A 83 -0.41 -9.66 5.37
N LEU A 84 -0.83 -10.18 4.22
CA LEU A 84 -2.16 -9.96 3.65
C LEU A 84 -3.04 -11.21 3.79
N THR A 85 -2.59 -12.24 4.51
CA THR A 85 -3.41 -13.43 4.74
C THR A 85 -4.73 -13.03 5.41
N GLY A 86 -5.85 -13.31 4.72
CA GLY A 86 -7.20 -12.95 5.19
C GLY A 86 -7.75 -11.62 4.65
N THR A 87 -6.96 -10.80 3.95
CA THR A 87 -7.47 -9.56 3.31
C THR A 87 -8.49 -9.86 2.20
N ALA A 88 -8.45 -11.06 1.62
CA ALA A 88 -9.43 -11.53 0.63
C ALA A 88 -10.88 -11.37 1.12
N ALA A 89 -11.17 -11.83 2.35
CA ALA A 89 -12.52 -11.78 2.92
C ALA A 89 -12.99 -10.33 3.15
N VAL A 90 -12.08 -9.46 3.60
CA VAL A 90 -12.36 -8.03 3.80
C VAL A 90 -12.62 -7.33 2.46
N THR A 91 -11.80 -7.65 1.45
CA THR A 91 -11.91 -7.02 0.13
C THR A 91 -13.18 -7.46 -0.60
N GLU A 92 -13.55 -8.74 -0.49
CA GLU A 92 -14.80 -9.27 -1.05
C GLU A 92 -16.03 -8.63 -0.40
N ALA A 93 -16.04 -8.49 0.92
CA ALA A 93 -17.12 -7.80 1.64
C ALA A 93 -17.25 -6.33 1.20
N PHE A 94 -16.12 -5.64 1.00
CA PHE A 94 -16.10 -4.26 0.52
C PHE A 94 -16.61 -4.14 -0.93
N ALA A 95 -16.12 -4.99 -1.84
CA ALA A 95 -16.57 -5.00 -3.24
C ALA A 95 -18.08 -5.26 -3.36
N ASN A 96 -18.60 -6.20 -2.58
CA ASN A 96 -20.03 -6.47 -2.49
C ASN A 96 -20.85 -5.26 -1.99
N CYS A 97 -20.31 -4.47 -1.05
CA CYS A 97 -20.95 -3.25 -0.57
C CYS A 97 -21.02 -2.17 -1.67
N VAL A 98 -19.93 -1.98 -2.41
CA VAL A 98 -19.86 -0.98 -3.48
C VAL A 98 -20.76 -1.36 -4.66
N GLN A 99 -20.75 -2.62 -5.10
CA GLN A 99 -21.61 -3.09 -6.19
C GLN A 99 -23.10 -2.99 -5.87
N ARG A 100 -23.51 -3.17 -4.61
CA ARG A 100 -24.92 -3.04 -4.19
C ARG A 100 -25.40 -1.59 -4.07
N ARG A 101 -24.52 -0.60 -4.25
CA ARG A 101 -24.85 0.84 -4.19
C ARG A 101 -24.77 1.54 -5.55
N LEU A 102 -24.47 0.80 -6.63
CA LEU A 102 -24.58 1.23 -8.02
C LEU A 102 -25.83 0.63 -8.65
#